data_AF-A0A1S3IXM5-F1
#
_entry.id   AF-A0A1S3IXM5-F1
#
_cell.length_a   1.000
_cell.length_b   1.000
_cell.length_c   1.000
_cell.angle_alpha   90.00
_cell.angle_beta   90.00
_cell.angle_gamma   90.00
#
_symmetry.space_group_name_H-M   'P 1'
#
loop_
_entity.id
_entity.type
_entity.pdbx_description
1 polymer ?
#
loop_
_entity_poly.entity_id
_entity_poly.type
_entity_poly.pdbx_seq_one_letter_code
_entity_poly.pdbx_strand_id
1 'polypeptide(L)'
;MAGDGSMNISALLDALPNSDDPLKTLIQIKTVLFAVHPSALRDVVPNVSFSSVFDCLNSSNSEEVQTCCDILGRLLEALQTQALLINFNEELLRGLENPKQPVREVCLKQVQRAAEENPSELMTYSDILLVIIKQLGDKSIGVAKAAGKVLINLGRNISCLQGLSQGVMLEKLRNVMEQDDITRYRVHEVFIEISQNSPEALLMCSSNGFLQPLINDMYKDDILVQLNCIEMLSQLAMCQHGLLYLDQQGVLGKLETMMGNIESDPMMGLLLPGLIKFFGSVAFLHPKEIMTKYKTFVNMVFSYLECQDVTLRGVAVQTLGFIGSTAEGKLTFDKMGPVVPAAVERIGKLVKEPPSEQRVIALNSVANLLKLKVPDQTEELLNLTESWFRRIAPKPMEVLHNITLQPFTELKTAALNVYTVVAAQPWGQHMFKEHPGFTEYLLDRSTETTKEGKDGKFEIVKTLVESPTAVEIFGQPYFLRLRTYHKEGPYYVRTESSVASEGDN
;
A
#
# COMPACT_ATOMS: atom_id res chain seq x y z
N MET A 1 -35.41 -21.71 -10.40
CA MET A 1 -34.35 -22.68 -10.04
C MET A 1 -33.79 -22.51 -8.61
N ALA A 2 -34.28 -21.56 -7.80
CA ALA A 2 -33.80 -21.38 -6.42
C ALA A 2 -34.30 -22.45 -5.40
N GLY A 3 -35.35 -23.20 -5.72
CA GLY A 3 -36.00 -24.13 -4.77
C GLY A 3 -35.29 -25.48 -4.55
N ASP A 4 -34.41 -25.91 -5.46
CA ASP A 4 -33.76 -27.24 -5.38
C ASP A 4 -32.48 -27.21 -4.52
N GLY A 5 -31.78 -26.07 -4.50
CA GLY A 5 -30.58 -25.87 -3.69
C GLY A 5 -30.86 -25.68 -2.19
N SER A 6 -32.00 -25.09 -1.82
CA SER A 6 -32.34 -24.80 -0.41
C SER A 6 -32.68 -26.06 0.38
N MET A 7 -33.44 -26.99 -0.21
CA MET A 7 -33.77 -28.28 0.41
C MET A 7 -32.53 -29.14 0.66
N ASN A 8 -31.54 -29.06 -0.24
CA ASN A 8 -30.33 -29.87 -0.14
C ASN A 8 -29.41 -29.38 1.01
N ILE A 9 -29.24 -28.05 1.19
CA ILE A 9 -28.37 -27.50 2.24
C ILE A 9 -28.92 -27.79 3.65
N SER A 10 -30.22 -27.57 3.89
CA SER A 10 -30.81 -27.85 5.22
C SER A 10 -30.69 -29.33 5.58
N ALA A 11 -31.04 -30.23 4.65
CA ALA A 11 -31.00 -31.67 4.89
C ALA A 11 -29.58 -32.18 5.19
N LEU A 12 -28.56 -31.64 4.50
CA LEU A 12 -27.16 -32.02 4.76
C LEU A 12 -26.68 -31.52 6.12
N LEU A 13 -27.10 -30.33 6.55
CA LEU A 13 -26.74 -29.78 7.87
C LEU A 13 -27.44 -30.54 9.01
N ASP A 14 -28.69 -30.92 8.83
CA ASP A 14 -29.46 -31.72 9.80
C ASP A 14 -28.91 -33.15 9.91
N ALA A 15 -28.30 -33.68 8.84
CA ALA A 15 -27.68 -35.01 8.84
C ALA A 15 -26.29 -35.04 9.51
N LEU A 16 -25.61 -33.88 9.61
CA LEU A 16 -24.23 -33.77 10.10
C LEU A 16 -24.00 -34.39 11.51
N PRO A 17 -24.88 -34.18 12.52
CA PRO A 17 -24.68 -34.75 13.86
C PRO A 17 -24.69 -36.29 13.90
N ASN A 18 -25.33 -36.94 12.92
CA ASN A 18 -25.49 -38.39 12.85
C ASN A 18 -24.56 -39.05 11.81
N SER A 19 -23.56 -38.31 11.31
CA SER A 19 -22.66 -38.78 10.26
C SER A 19 -21.56 -39.70 10.78
N ASP A 20 -21.40 -40.88 10.18
CA ASP A 20 -20.30 -41.82 10.48
C ASP A 20 -18.91 -41.26 10.08
N ASP A 21 -18.87 -40.36 9.09
CA ASP A 21 -17.67 -39.64 8.63
C ASP A 21 -17.98 -38.14 8.55
N PRO A 22 -17.79 -37.38 9.64
CA PRO A 22 -18.10 -35.95 9.69
C PRO A 22 -17.33 -35.14 8.65
N LEU A 23 -16.07 -35.45 8.39
CA LEU A 23 -15.24 -34.73 7.42
C LEU A 23 -15.80 -34.84 6.00
N LYS A 24 -16.16 -36.05 5.58
CA LYS A 24 -16.75 -36.26 4.26
C LYS A 24 -18.06 -35.50 4.09
N THR A 25 -18.91 -35.50 5.11
CA THR A 25 -20.18 -34.76 5.09
C THR A 25 -19.94 -33.24 5.05
N LEU A 26 -18.97 -32.73 5.81
CA LEU A 26 -18.55 -31.32 5.73
C LEU A 26 -18.04 -30.94 4.33
N ILE A 27 -17.21 -31.78 3.69
CA ILE A 27 -16.73 -31.54 2.33
C ILE A 27 -17.89 -31.50 1.33
N GLN A 28 -18.88 -32.38 1.48
CA GLN A 28 -20.10 -32.35 0.66
C GLN A 28 -20.91 -31.07 0.86
N ILE A 29 -21.14 -30.67 2.12
CA ILE A 29 -21.83 -29.41 2.46
C ILE A 29 -21.09 -28.23 1.83
N LYS A 30 -19.77 -28.15 2.00
CA LYS A 30 -18.93 -27.10 1.43
C LYS A 30 -19.07 -27.05 -0.09
N THR A 31 -19.01 -28.20 -0.76
CA THR A 31 -19.14 -28.29 -2.22
C THR A 31 -20.48 -27.74 -2.70
N VAL A 32 -21.58 -28.15 -2.07
CA VAL A 32 -22.93 -27.67 -2.41
C VAL A 32 -23.04 -26.17 -2.13
N LEU A 33 -22.61 -25.72 -0.95
CA LEU A 33 -22.73 -24.33 -0.52
C LEU A 33 -21.96 -23.36 -1.43
N PHE A 34 -20.76 -23.75 -1.88
CA PHE A 34 -19.93 -22.92 -2.76
C PHE A 34 -20.38 -22.96 -4.23
N ALA A 35 -21.17 -23.96 -4.64
CA ALA A 35 -21.83 -23.98 -5.93
C ALA A 35 -23.02 -23.00 -6.02
N VAL A 36 -23.60 -22.59 -4.88
CA VAL A 36 -24.72 -21.64 -4.85
C VAL A 36 -24.23 -20.19 -4.92
N HIS A 37 -24.86 -19.41 -5.80
CA HIS A 37 -24.59 -17.98 -5.94
C HIS A 37 -24.92 -17.21 -4.65
N PRO A 38 -24.11 -16.22 -4.22
CA PRO A 38 -24.31 -15.50 -2.95
C PRO A 38 -25.71 -14.91 -2.77
N SER A 39 -26.32 -14.39 -3.85
CA SER A 39 -27.66 -13.79 -3.78
C SER A 39 -28.74 -14.80 -3.40
N ALA A 40 -28.64 -16.04 -3.88
CA ALA A 40 -29.61 -17.10 -3.56
C ALA A 40 -29.42 -17.61 -2.13
N LEU A 41 -28.20 -17.57 -1.59
CA LEU A 41 -27.95 -17.93 -0.20
C LEU A 41 -28.65 -16.98 0.77
N ARG A 42 -28.82 -15.69 0.43
CA ARG A 42 -29.52 -14.72 1.28
C ARG A 42 -30.97 -15.08 1.56
N ASP A 43 -31.62 -15.79 0.62
CA ASP A 43 -33.02 -16.21 0.76
C ASP A 43 -33.16 -17.52 1.57
N VAL A 44 -32.10 -18.34 1.57
CA VAL A 44 -32.11 -19.69 2.15
C VAL A 44 -31.58 -19.69 3.58
N VAL A 45 -30.43 -19.07 3.79
CA VAL A 45 -29.65 -19.14 5.03
C VAL A 45 -30.40 -18.66 6.29
N PRO A 46 -31.27 -17.63 6.25
CA PRO A 46 -32.02 -17.21 7.44
C PRO A 46 -32.90 -18.30 8.09
N ASN A 47 -33.26 -19.35 7.34
CA ASN A 47 -34.13 -20.44 7.82
C ASN A 47 -33.36 -21.71 8.21
N VAL A 48 -32.03 -21.66 8.25
CA VAL A 48 -31.16 -22.82 8.47
C VAL A 48 -30.50 -22.75 9.83
N SER A 49 -30.50 -23.85 10.60
CA SER A 49 -29.77 -23.93 11.87
C SER A 49 -28.28 -24.09 11.64
N PHE A 50 -27.46 -23.33 12.38
CA PHE A 50 -26.00 -23.44 12.34
C PHE A 50 -25.43 -24.29 13.48
N SER A 51 -26.26 -24.72 14.43
CA SER A 51 -25.84 -25.39 15.66
C SER A 51 -24.90 -26.57 15.39
N SER A 52 -25.27 -27.43 14.43
CA SER A 52 -24.51 -28.63 14.07
C SER A 52 -23.11 -28.28 13.52
N VAL A 53 -22.97 -27.15 12.82
CA VAL A 53 -21.67 -26.70 12.30
C VAL A 53 -20.82 -26.08 13.41
N PHE A 54 -21.45 -25.32 14.33
CA PHE A 54 -20.77 -24.81 15.52
C PHE A 54 -20.27 -25.94 16.42
N ASP A 55 -21.02 -27.03 16.58
CA ASP A 55 -20.61 -28.20 17.36
C ASP A 55 -19.36 -28.87 16.77
N CYS A 56 -19.29 -28.98 15.45
CA CYS A 56 -18.12 -29.53 14.75
C CYS A 56 -16.84 -28.70 14.94
N LEU A 57 -16.93 -27.42 15.34
CA LEU A 57 -15.76 -26.62 15.70
C LEU A 57 -15.01 -27.16 16.92
N ASN A 58 -15.64 -28.03 17.72
CA ASN A 58 -14.99 -28.69 18.85
C ASN A 58 -14.13 -29.90 18.44
N SER A 59 -14.20 -30.36 17.19
CA SER A 59 -13.45 -31.53 16.70
C SER A 59 -11.92 -31.42 16.88
N SER A 60 -11.25 -32.49 17.30
CA SER A 60 -9.78 -32.53 17.38
C SER A 60 -9.11 -32.56 15.99
N ASN A 61 -9.87 -32.85 14.93
CA ASN A 61 -9.38 -32.89 13.56
C ASN A 61 -9.29 -31.47 12.97
N SER A 62 -8.09 -31.02 12.63
CA SER A 62 -7.86 -29.69 12.07
C SER A 62 -8.52 -29.48 10.71
N GLU A 63 -8.64 -30.53 9.89
CA GLU A 63 -9.26 -30.44 8.56
C GLU A 63 -10.77 -30.27 8.66
N GLU A 64 -11.40 -30.94 9.62
CA GLU A 64 -12.81 -30.75 9.95
C GLU A 64 -13.07 -29.32 10.43
N VAL A 65 -12.24 -28.82 11.36
CA VAL A 65 -12.36 -27.45 11.86
C VAL A 65 -12.21 -26.44 10.73
N GLN A 66 -11.21 -26.60 9.86
CA GLN A 66 -11.01 -25.68 8.74
C GLN A 66 -12.19 -25.72 7.76
N THR A 67 -12.71 -26.92 7.45
CA THR A 67 -13.87 -27.08 6.57
C THR A 67 -15.12 -26.47 7.20
N CYS A 68 -15.33 -26.62 8.51
CA CYS A 68 -16.39 -25.95 9.26
C CYS A 68 -16.27 -24.43 9.19
N CYS A 69 -15.06 -23.90 9.38
CA CYS A 69 -14.79 -22.47 9.27
C CYS A 69 -15.15 -21.92 7.88
N ASP A 70 -14.82 -22.64 6.82
CA ASP A 70 -15.15 -22.22 5.45
C ASP A 70 -16.68 -22.22 5.21
N ILE A 71 -17.38 -23.24 5.72
CA ILE A 71 -18.85 -23.33 5.66
C ILE A 71 -19.49 -22.19 6.45
N LEU A 72 -19.10 -22.01 7.71
CA LEU A 72 -19.62 -20.94 8.57
C LEU A 72 -19.34 -19.56 7.99
N GLY A 73 -18.14 -19.32 7.49
CA GLY A 73 -17.79 -18.06 6.85
C GLY A 73 -18.75 -17.73 5.71
N ARG A 74 -19.04 -18.72 4.86
CA ARG A 74 -19.95 -18.56 3.72
C ARG A 74 -21.43 -18.40 4.13
N LEU A 75 -21.88 -19.14 5.14
CA LEU A 75 -23.24 -19.01 5.67
C LEU A 75 -23.44 -17.64 6.34
N LEU A 76 -22.55 -17.26 7.26
CA LEU A 76 -22.64 -16.01 7.99
C LEU A 76 -22.54 -14.80 7.05
N GLU A 77 -21.71 -14.87 6.00
CA GLU A 77 -21.63 -13.84 4.94
C GLU A 77 -22.95 -13.61 4.18
N ALA A 78 -23.84 -14.61 4.12
CA ALA A 78 -25.14 -14.46 3.48
C ALA A 78 -26.15 -13.74 4.39
N LEU A 79 -25.93 -13.69 5.70
CA LEU A 79 -26.81 -12.98 6.63
C LEU A 79 -26.55 -11.47 6.61
N GLN A 80 -27.60 -10.70 6.89
CA GLN A 80 -27.48 -9.28 7.25
C GLN A 80 -26.80 -9.16 8.62
N THR A 81 -25.95 -8.15 8.79
CA THR A 81 -25.17 -7.95 10.03
C THR A 81 -26.04 -7.70 11.26
N GLN A 82 -27.17 -7.01 11.10
CA GLN A 82 -28.17 -6.86 12.18
C GLN A 82 -28.74 -8.21 12.64
N ALA A 83 -29.19 -9.05 11.68
CA ALA A 83 -29.72 -10.38 12.00
C ALA A 83 -28.65 -11.29 12.61
N LEU A 84 -27.40 -11.15 12.17
CA LEU A 84 -26.26 -11.84 12.77
C LEU A 84 -26.08 -11.47 14.25
N LEU A 85 -26.05 -10.18 14.59
CA LEU A 85 -25.87 -9.73 15.97
C LEU A 85 -27.05 -10.12 16.87
N ILE A 86 -28.28 -10.00 16.37
CA ILE A 86 -29.47 -10.34 17.16
C ILE A 86 -29.53 -11.84 17.44
N ASN A 87 -29.35 -12.66 16.40
CA ASN A 87 -29.66 -14.10 16.50
C ASN A 87 -28.46 -14.97 16.86
N PHE A 88 -27.22 -14.49 16.67
CA PHE A 88 -26.00 -15.30 16.83
C PHE A 88 -24.94 -14.65 17.74
N ASN A 89 -25.31 -13.71 18.61
CA ASN A 89 -24.33 -13.04 19.48
C ASN A 89 -23.63 -14.01 20.44
N GLU A 90 -24.34 -15.00 20.99
CA GLU A 90 -23.75 -15.97 21.91
C GLU A 90 -22.75 -16.89 21.18
N GLU A 91 -23.12 -17.39 20.00
CA GLU A 91 -22.28 -18.22 19.16
C GLU A 91 -21.06 -17.46 18.66
N LEU A 92 -21.23 -16.19 18.29
CA LEU A 92 -20.12 -15.30 17.95
C LEU A 92 -19.18 -15.13 19.14
N LEU A 93 -19.70 -14.87 20.34
CA LEU A 93 -18.89 -14.70 21.55
C LEU A 93 -18.09 -15.98 21.85
N ARG A 94 -18.74 -17.15 21.80
CA ARG A 94 -18.06 -18.46 21.97
C ARG A 94 -17.00 -18.70 20.90
N GLY A 95 -17.27 -18.31 19.66
CA GLY A 95 -16.32 -18.43 18.55
C GLY A 95 -15.11 -17.51 18.68
N LEU A 96 -15.31 -16.28 19.15
CA LEU A 96 -14.23 -15.34 19.45
C LEU A 96 -13.34 -15.81 20.62
N GLU A 97 -13.90 -16.53 21.60
CA GLU A 97 -13.13 -17.10 22.71
C GLU A 97 -12.58 -18.50 22.44
N ASN A 98 -12.85 -19.06 21.25
CA ASN A 98 -12.46 -20.42 20.91
C ASN A 98 -10.92 -20.57 20.91
N PRO A 99 -10.36 -21.67 21.46
CA PRO A 99 -8.91 -21.89 21.49
C PRO A 99 -8.28 -21.99 20.09
N LYS A 100 -9.03 -22.37 19.06
CA LYS A 100 -8.53 -22.57 17.70
C LYS A 100 -8.56 -21.27 16.91
N GLN A 101 -7.38 -20.89 16.39
CA GLN A 101 -7.20 -19.66 15.61
C GLN A 101 -8.17 -19.53 14.42
N PRO A 102 -8.39 -20.56 13.56
CA PRO A 102 -9.28 -20.41 12.41
C PRO A 102 -10.72 -20.06 12.79
N VAL A 103 -11.18 -20.49 13.97
CA VAL A 103 -12.52 -20.19 14.48
C VAL A 103 -12.63 -18.73 14.87
N ARG A 104 -11.64 -18.23 15.63
CA ARG A 104 -11.58 -16.81 16.01
C ARG A 104 -11.55 -15.91 14.78
N GLU A 105 -10.77 -16.26 13.76
CA GLU A 105 -10.64 -15.48 12.53
C GLU A 105 -11.97 -15.38 11.75
N VAL A 106 -12.73 -16.48 11.63
CA VAL A 106 -14.04 -16.45 10.97
C VAL A 106 -15.01 -15.56 11.73
N CYS A 107 -15.09 -15.68 13.07
CA CYS A 107 -15.97 -14.84 13.88
C CYS A 107 -15.57 -13.36 13.82
N LEU A 108 -14.27 -13.07 13.91
CA LEU A 108 -13.73 -11.73 13.76
C LEU A 108 -14.09 -11.09 12.42
N LYS A 109 -14.03 -11.85 11.33
CA LYS A 109 -14.43 -11.36 10.00
C LYS A 109 -15.88 -10.90 9.99
N GLN A 110 -16.77 -11.63 10.67
CA GLN A 110 -18.18 -11.26 10.75
C GLN A 110 -18.42 -10.04 11.64
N VAL A 111 -17.72 -9.93 12.76
CA VAL A 111 -17.77 -8.74 13.62
C VAL A 111 -17.18 -7.52 12.92
N GLN A 112 -16.12 -7.69 12.12
CA GLN A 112 -15.56 -6.61 11.30
C GLN A 112 -16.58 -6.09 10.29
N ARG A 113 -17.30 -6.99 9.62
CA ARG A 113 -18.41 -6.60 8.73
C ARG A 113 -19.50 -5.83 9.47
N ALA A 114 -19.86 -6.27 10.68
CA ALA A 114 -20.82 -5.55 11.51
C ALA A 114 -20.31 -4.15 11.94
N ALA A 115 -19.03 -4.00 12.22
CA ALA A 115 -18.42 -2.69 12.51
C ALA A 115 -18.43 -1.75 11.31
N GLU A 116 -18.38 -2.27 10.08
CA GLU A 116 -18.45 -1.47 8.85
C GLU A 116 -19.88 -1.07 8.49
N GLU A 117 -20.83 -2.00 8.61
CA GLU A 117 -22.22 -1.81 8.17
C GLU A 117 -23.11 -1.18 9.24
N ASN A 118 -23.00 -1.64 10.50
CA ASN A 118 -23.88 -1.27 11.60
C ASN A 118 -23.08 -1.01 12.91
N PRO A 119 -22.14 -0.05 12.91
CA PRO A 119 -21.24 0.19 14.05
C PRO A 119 -21.97 0.52 15.35
N SER A 120 -23.04 1.34 15.29
CA SER A 120 -23.80 1.73 16.48
C SER A 120 -24.57 0.58 17.13
N GLU A 121 -25.02 -0.40 16.34
CA GLU A 121 -25.65 -1.61 16.85
C GLU A 121 -24.60 -2.51 17.50
N LEU A 122 -23.43 -2.71 16.86
CA LEU A 122 -22.34 -3.48 17.46
C LEU A 122 -21.90 -2.89 18.81
N MET A 123 -21.93 -1.56 18.98
CA MET A 123 -21.61 -0.89 20.23
C MET A 123 -22.52 -1.28 21.41
N THR A 124 -23.70 -1.87 21.17
CA THR A 124 -24.58 -2.34 22.26
C THR A 124 -24.17 -3.70 22.82
N TYR A 125 -23.27 -4.43 22.15
CA TYR A 125 -22.81 -5.77 22.53
C TYR A 125 -21.48 -5.72 23.28
N SER A 126 -21.51 -5.20 24.51
CA SER A 126 -20.32 -4.98 25.35
C SER A 126 -19.42 -6.20 25.50
N ASP A 127 -19.98 -7.40 25.69
CA ASP A 127 -19.19 -8.62 25.90
C ASP A 127 -18.35 -8.98 24.66
N ILE A 128 -18.94 -8.82 23.47
CA ILE A 128 -18.22 -9.00 22.21
C ILE A 128 -17.06 -8.00 22.14
N LEU A 129 -17.31 -6.71 22.38
CA LEU A 129 -16.29 -5.67 22.31
C LEU A 129 -15.14 -5.90 23.30
N LEU A 130 -15.44 -6.36 24.53
CA LEU A 130 -14.41 -6.66 25.53
C LEU A 130 -13.51 -7.82 25.07
N VAL A 131 -14.07 -8.82 24.39
CA VAL A 131 -13.30 -9.92 23.79
C VAL A 131 -12.47 -9.41 22.60
N ILE A 132 -13.02 -8.55 21.75
CA ILE A 132 -12.28 -7.92 20.64
C ILE A 132 -11.07 -7.13 21.18
N ILE A 133 -11.26 -6.30 22.20
CA ILE A 133 -10.17 -5.53 22.81
C ILE A 133 -9.10 -6.48 23.39
N LYS A 134 -9.52 -7.56 24.07
CA LYS A 134 -8.60 -8.58 24.59
C LYS A 134 -7.79 -9.25 23.47
N GLN A 135 -8.38 -9.46 22.29
CA GLN A 135 -7.72 -10.11 21.16
C GLN A 135 -6.62 -9.27 20.51
N LEU A 136 -6.49 -7.97 20.82
CA LEU A 136 -5.29 -7.21 20.46
C LEU A 136 -4.00 -7.82 21.05
N GLY A 137 -4.11 -8.46 22.21
CA GLY A 137 -3.03 -9.21 22.87
C GLY A 137 -2.92 -10.68 22.42
N ASP A 138 -3.63 -11.11 21.35
CA ASP A 138 -3.53 -12.49 20.87
C ASP A 138 -2.12 -12.76 20.29
N LYS A 139 -1.63 -13.99 20.48
CA LYS A 139 -0.34 -14.44 19.94
C LYS A 139 -0.37 -14.56 18.42
N SER A 140 -1.52 -14.85 17.83
CA SER A 140 -1.71 -14.82 16.38
C SER A 140 -1.79 -13.38 15.89
N ILE A 141 -0.84 -13.00 15.02
CA ILE A 141 -0.85 -11.71 14.33
C ILE A 141 -2.13 -11.54 13.50
N GLY A 142 -2.65 -12.62 12.91
CA GLY A 142 -3.88 -12.58 12.12
C GLY A 142 -5.10 -12.16 12.96
N VAL A 143 -5.26 -12.79 14.12
CA VAL A 143 -6.34 -12.48 15.08
C VAL A 143 -6.20 -11.05 15.61
N ALA A 144 -5.01 -10.65 16.06
CA ALA A 144 -4.78 -9.31 16.59
C ALA A 144 -5.04 -8.20 15.54
N LYS A 145 -4.61 -8.41 14.29
CA LYS A 145 -4.88 -7.46 13.19
C LYS A 145 -6.36 -7.38 12.85
N ALA A 146 -7.07 -8.49 12.84
CA ALA A 146 -8.51 -8.49 12.59
C ALA A 146 -9.27 -7.77 13.71
N ALA A 147 -8.91 -8.00 14.97
CA ALA A 147 -9.46 -7.26 16.11
C ALA A 147 -9.18 -5.76 16.02
N GLY A 148 -7.96 -5.37 15.65
CA GLY A 148 -7.61 -3.97 15.39
C GLY A 148 -8.50 -3.33 14.32
N LYS A 149 -8.74 -4.02 13.20
CA LYS A 149 -9.64 -3.53 12.14
C LYS A 149 -11.07 -3.30 12.62
N VAL A 150 -11.61 -4.18 13.47
CA VAL A 150 -12.93 -3.97 14.09
C VAL A 150 -12.96 -2.65 14.84
N LEU A 151 -11.96 -2.39 15.69
CA LEU A 151 -11.88 -1.17 16.50
C LEU A 151 -11.66 0.08 15.64
N ILE A 152 -10.84 -0.01 14.59
CA ILE A 152 -10.65 1.08 13.62
C ILE A 152 -11.97 1.42 12.93
N ASN A 153 -12.71 0.41 12.45
CA ASN A 153 -13.98 0.61 11.77
C ASN A 153 -15.03 1.24 12.69
N LEU A 154 -15.10 0.82 13.95
CA LEU A 154 -15.92 1.48 14.97
C LEU A 154 -15.46 2.93 15.20
N GLY A 155 -14.15 3.17 15.30
CA GLY A 155 -13.56 4.48 15.54
C GLY A 155 -13.77 5.51 14.42
N ARG A 156 -14.19 5.09 13.21
CA ARG A 156 -14.60 6.00 12.14
C ARG A 156 -15.90 6.75 12.46
N ASN A 157 -16.73 6.21 13.35
CA ASN A 157 -17.92 6.89 13.86
C ASN A 157 -17.61 7.53 15.22
N ILE A 158 -17.77 8.86 15.31
CA ILE A 158 -17.40 9.62 16.53
C ILE A 158 -18.16 9.17 17.78
N SER A 159 -19.45 8.82 17.67
CA SER A 159 -20.23 8.32 18.81
C SER A 159 -19.73 6.96 19.28
N CYS A 160 -19.33 6.08 18.36
CA CYS A 160 -18.75 4.79 18.70
C CYS A 160 -17.35 4.94 19.30
N LEU A 161 -16.52 5.84 18.76
CA LEU A 161 -15.22 6.20 19.34
C LEU A 161 -15.36 6.73 20.77
N GLN A 162 -16.36 7.57 21.03
CA GLN A 162 -16.68 8.03 22.39
C GLN A 162 -17.03 6.85 23.30
N GLY A 163 -17.83 5.89 22.82
CA GLY A 163 -18.15 4.68 23.58
C GLY A 163 -16.93 3.80 23.87
N LEU A 164 -16.02 3.63 22.91
CA LEU A 164 -14.75 2.90 23.10
C LEU A 164 -13.82 3.61 24.10
N SER A 165 -13.88 4.94 24.15
CA SER A 165 -13.00 5.78 24.96
C SER A 165 -13.56 6.10 26.35
N GLN A 166 -14.55 5.35 26.84
CA GLN A 166 -15.19 5.59 28.13
C GLN A 166 -15.47 4.28 28.89
N GLY A 167 -15.65 4.40 30.21
CA GLY A 167 -16.08 3.32 31.10
C GLY A 167 -15.24 2.04 30.97
N VAL A 168 -15.92 0.90 30.95
CA VAL A 168 -15.30 -0.44 30.96
C VAL A 168 -14.45 -0.70 29.70
N MET A 169 -14.80 -0.10 28.56
CA MET A 169 -14.03 -0.27 27.31
C MET A 169 -12.67 0.40 27.41
N LEU A 170 -12.62 1.63 27.93
CA LEU A 170 -11.37 2.36 28.16
C LEU A 170 -10.47 1.63 29.18
N GLU A 171 -11.05 1.16 30.29
CA GLU A 171 -10.31 0.37 31.29
C GLU A 171 -9.74 -0.90 30.66
N LYS A 172 -10.51 -1.60 29.83
CA LYS A 172 -10.05 -2.81 29.14
C LYS A 172 -8.91 -2.51 28.17
N LEU A 173 -8.99 -1.42 27.40
CA LEU A 173 -7.93 -0.99 26.49
C LEU A 173 -6.63 -0.69 27.26
N ARG A 174 -6.71 0.04 28.38
CA ARG A 174 -5.55 0.34 29.24
C ARG A 174 -4.92 -0.94 29.79
N ASN A 175 -5.73 -1.85 30.32
CA ASN A 175 -5.25 -3.14 30.82
C ASN A 175 -4.53 -3.97 29.75
N VAL A 176 -4.99 -3.88 28.49
CA VAL A 176 -4.35 -4.55 27.34
C VAL A 176 -3.01 -3.87 26.98
N MET A 177 -2.94 -2.54 27.02
CA MET A 177 -1.69 -1.79 26.80
C MET A 177 -0.62 -2.07 27.86
N GLU A 178 -1.02 -2.47 29.07
CA GLU A 178 -0.09 -2.77 30.18
C GLU A 178 0.49 -4.20 30.14
N GLN A 179 0.01 -5.07 29.24
CA GLN A 179 0.44 -6.47 29.20
C GLN A 179 1.90 -6.63 28.80
N ASP A 180 2.27 -6.00 27.68
CA ASP A 180 3.60 -6.05 27.09
C ASP A 180 3.74 -4.99 25.99
N ASP A 181 4.97 -4.73 25.55
CA ASP A 181 5.25 -3.72 24.53
C ASP A 181 4.61 -4.05 23.17
N ILE A 182 4.57 -5.32 22.74
CA ILE A 182 3.98 -5.70 21.45
C ILE A 182 2.49 -5.34 21.44
N THR A 183 1.79 -5.69 22.50
CA THR A 183 0.37 -5.40 22.67
C THR A 183 0.11 -3.90 22.79
N ARG A 184 0.96 -3.16 23.52
CA ARG A 184 0.87 -1.70 23.62
C ARG A 184 0.98 -1.01 22.26
N TYR A 185 1.94 -1.42 21.44
CA TYR A 185 2.16 -0.85 20.11
C TYR A 185 1.01 -1.18 19.15
N ARG A 186 0.38 -2.34 19.25
CA ARG A 186 -0.85 -2.65 18.47
C ARG A 186 -2.00 -1.72 18.82
N VAL A 187 -2.17 -1.37 20.10
CA VAL A 187 -3.19 -0.40 20.52
C VAL A 187 -2.85 0.99 19.99
N HIS A 188 -1.58 1.41 20.04
CA HIS A 188 -1.14 2.68 19.44
C HIS A 188 -1.42 2.72 17.92
N GLU A 189 -1.23 1.61 17.20
CA GLU A 189 -1.47 1.52 15.76
C GLU A 189 -2.95 1.76 15.44
N VAL A 190 -3.85 1.10 16.18
CA VAL A 190 -5.30 1.30 16.08
C VAL A 190 -5.68 2.77 16.28
N PHE A 191 -5.16 3.42 17.32
CA PHE A 191 -5.55 4.80 17.62
C PHE A 191 -4.87 5.85 16.74
N ILE A 192 -3.72 5.56 16.14
CA ILE A 192 -3.15 6.39 15.08
C ILE A 192 -4.03 6.35 13.84
N GLU A 193 -4.44 5.17 13.39
CA GLU A 193 -5.32 5.04 12.22
C GLU A 193 -6.68 5.71 12.47
N ILE A 194 -7.25 5.58 13.67
CA ILE A 194 -8.47 6.30 14.05
C ILE A 194 -8.25 7.82 14.03
N SER A 195 -7.12 8.30 14.56
CA SER A 195 -6.80 9.73 14.65
C SER A 195 -6.66 10.39 13.27
N GLN A 196 -6.26 9.64 12.24
CA GLN A 196 -6.15 10.15 10.88
C GLN A 196 -7.51 10.47 10.24
N ASN A 197 -8.62 9.92 10.76
CA ASN A 197 -9.94 10.10 10.15
C ASN A 197 -10.47 11.53 10.26
N SER A 198 -10.30 12.19 11.41
CA SER A 198 -10.76 13.57 11.60
C SER A 198 -10.03 14.29 12.76
N PRO A 199 -10.04 15.63 12.78
CA PRO A 199 -9.51 16.41 13.91
C PRO A 199 -10.18 16.06 15.25
N GLU A 200 -11.48 15.79 15.25
CA GLU A 200 -12.24 15.40 16.44
C GLU A 200 -11.81 14.03 16.96
N ALA A 201 -11.60 13.06 16.06
CA ALA A 201 -11.09 11.75 16.42
C ALA A 201 -9.69 11.84 17.05
N LEU A 202 -8.79 12.63 16.46
CA LEU A 202 -7.47 12.90 17.03
C LEU A 202 -7.54 13.56 18.42
N LEU A 203 -8.42 14.54 18.61
CA LEU A 203 -8.62 15.18 19.92
C LEU A 203 -9.10 14.17 20.97
N MET A 204 -10.04 13.28 20.60
CA MET A 204 -10.52 12.22 21.49
C MET A 204 -9.40 11.22 21.83
N CYS A 205 -8.63 10.77 20.85
CA CYS A 205 -7.55 9.81 21.07
C CYS A 205 -6.43 10.40 21.94
N SER A 206 -6.04 11.66 21.70
CA SER A 206 -5.02 12.36 22.48
C SER A 206 -5.47 12.64 23.91
N SER A 207 -6.70 13.15 24.11
CA SER A 207 -7.24 13.49 25.44
C SER A 207 -7.43 12.26 26.34
N ASN A 208 -7.68 11.09 25.76
CA ASN A 208 -7.78 9.82 26.51
C ASN A 208 -6.42 9.15 26.77
N GLY A 209 -5.32 9.76 26.33
CA GLY A 209 -3.96 9.32 26.63
C GLY A 209 -3.43 8.22 25.72
N PHE A 210 -4.05 7.96 24.56
CA PHE A 210 -3.60 6.90 23.66
C PHE A 210 -2.37 7.27 22.83
N LEU A 211 -2.05 8.58 22.67
CA LEU A 211 -0.91 9.03 21.85
C LEU A 211 0.29 9.46 22.68
N GLN A 212 0.08 10.01 23.89
CA GLN A 212 1.17 10.55 24.71
C GLN A 212 2.25 9.52 25.07
N PRO A 213 1.92 8.26 25.44
CA PRO A 213 2.95 7.26 25.74
C PRO A 213 3.87 6.98 24.55
N LEU A 214 3.32 6.94 23.33
CA LEU A 214 4.10 6.77 22.10
C LEU A 214 5.04 7.95 21.85
N ILE A 215 4.55 9.19 22.05
CA ILE A 215 5.38 10.39 21.95
C ILE A 215 6.50 10.34 22.99
N ASN A 216 6.20 9.94 24.23
CA ASN A 216 7.19 9.83 25.30
C ASN A 216 8.23 8.73 25.03
N ASP A 217 7.83 7.60 24.43
CA ASP A 217 8.73 6.50 24.06
C ASP A 217 9.80 6.94 23.06
N MET A 218 9.52 7.93 22.19
CA MET A 218 10.50 8.56 21.31
C MET A 218 11.64 9.28 22.07
N TYR A 219 11.43 9.67 23.33
CA TYR A 219 12.46 10.34 24.14
C TYR A 219 13.30 9.37 24.99
N LYS A 220 13.04 8.06 24.90
CA LYS A 220 13.85 7.03 25.56
C LYS A 220 15.16 6.81 24.80
N ASP A 221 16.17 6.25 25.47
CA ASP A 221 17.48 5.98 24.87
C ASP A 221 17.53 4.70 24.02
N ASP A 222 16.43 3.94 23.95
CA ASP A 222 16.36 2.72 23.15
C ASP A 222 16.05 3.03 21.68
N ILE A 223 17.02 2.74 20.81
CA ILE A 223 16.95 3.03 19.36
C ILE A 223 15.84 2.24 18.67
N LEU A 224 15.58 1.00 19.07
CA LEU A 224 14.52 0.19 18.47
C LEU A 224 13.14 0.75 18.83
N VAL A 225 12.98 1.17 20.09
CA VAL A 225 11.78 1.88 20.56
C VAL A 225 11.60 3.18 19.79
N GLN A 226 12.66 3.98 19.65
CA GLN A 226 12.63 5.23 18.89
C GLN A 226 12.26 5.00 17.41
N LEU A 227 12.84 3.99 16.74
CA LEU A 227 12.51 3.65 15.35
C LEU A 227 11.03 3.29 15.19
N ASN A 228 10.50 2.44 16.08
CA ASN A 228 9.09 2.07 16.06
C ASN A 228 8.19 3.32 16.28
N CYS A 229 8.56 4.20 17.20
CA CYS A 229 7.85 5.46 17.42
C CYS A 229 7.88 6.35 16.17
N ILE A 230 9.05 6.52 15.55
CA ILE A 230 9.20 7.34 14.33
C ILE A 230 8.33 6.79 13.20
N GLU A 231 8.28 5.47 13.00
CA GLU A 231 7.44 4.85 11.98
C GLU A 231 5.95 5.13 12.22
N MET A 232 5.47 4.94 13.45
CA MET A 232 4.08 5.16 13.82
C MET A 232 3.67 6.64 13.76
N LEU A 233 4.53 7.54 14.26
CA LEU A 233 4.29 8.98 14.18
C LEU A 233 4.38 9.50 12.74
N SER A 234 5.19 8.86 11.87
CA SER A 234 5.21 9.15 10.43
C SER A 234 3.83 8.93 9.81
N GLN A 235 3.12 7.87 10.20
CA GLN A 235 1.76 7.62 9.71
C GLN A 235 0.84 8.77 10.11
N LEU A 236 0.82 9.17 11.39
CA LEU A 236 -0.03 10.28 11.84
C LEU A 236 0.29 11.60 11.12
N ALA A 237 1.56 11.85 10.79
CA ALA A 237 2.00 13.04 10.06
C ALA A 237 1.51 13.10 8.60
N MET A 238 0.95 12.01 8.05
CA MET A 238 0.43 11.97 6.67
C MET A 238 -0.91 12.68 6.48
N CYS A 239 -1.53 13.19 7.55
CA CYS A 239 -2.74 14.01 7.48
C CYS A 239 -2.50 15.39 8.09
N GLN A 240 -3.20 16.41 7.60
CA GLN A 240 -2.96 17.81 7.98
C GLN A 240 -3.13 18.04 9.48
N HIS A 241 -4.21 17.56 10.10
CA HIS A 241 -4.46 17.73 11.53
C HIS A 241 -3.49 16.92 12.39
N GLY A 242 -3.06 15.73 11.94
CA GLY A 242 -2.03 14.93 12.59
C GLY A 242 -0.67 15.62 12.58
N LEU A 243 -0.26 16.19 11.44
CA LEU A 243 0.96 16.99 11.34
C LEU A 243 0.94 18.20 12.29
N LEU A 244 -0.16 18.97 12.29
CA LEU A 244 -0.30 20.12 13.19
C LEU A 244 -0.22 19.72 14.66
N TYR A 245 -0.86 18.61 15.04
CA TYR A 245 -0.76 18.07 16.39
C TYR A 245 0.68 17.69 16.75
N LEU A 246 1.40 16.97 15.87
CA LEU A 246 2.78 16.58 16.12
C LEU A 246 3.71 17.80 16.24
N ASP A 247 3.51 18.85 15.44
CA ASP A 247 4.28 20.09 15.56
C ASP A 247 3.98 20.81 16.90
N GLN A 248 2.71 20.86 17.31
CA GLN A 248 2.29 21.40 18.62
C GLN A 248 2.86 20.61 19.81
N GLN A 249 3.00 19.30 19.67
CA GLN A 249 3.65 18.44 20.67
C GLN A 249 5.19 18.53 20.63
N GLY A 250 5.77 19.34 19.73
CA GLY A 250 7.22 19.52 19.60
C GLY A 250 7.95 18.33 18.97
N VAL A 251 7.22 17.38 18.37
CA VAL A 251 7.79 16.16 17.78
C VAL A 251 8.72 16.51 16.62
N LEU A 252 8.27 17.37 15.69
CA LEU A 252 9.07 17.72 14.51
C LEU A 252 10.40 18.39 14.89
N GLY A 253 10.39 19.33 15.83
CA GLY A 253 11.61 19.98 16.31
C GLY A 253 12.57 18.99 17.00
N LYS A 254 12.03 18.01 17.73
CA LYS A 254 12.84 16.96 18.34
C LYS A 254 13.48 16.05 17.29
N LEU A 255 12.72 15.61 16.29
CA LEU A 255 13.24 14.78 15.19
C LEU A 255 14.34 15.52 14.40
N GLU A 256 14.17 16.83 14.18
CA GLU A 256 15.22 17.65 13.55
C GLU A 256 16.49 17.72 14.44
N THR A 257 16.32 17.91 15.75
CA THR A 257 17.44 17.94 16.71
C THR A 257 18.18 16.60 16.76
N MET A 258 17.45 15.48 16.76
CA MET A 258 18.04 14.14 16.67
C MET A 258 18.88 13.98 15.41
N MET A 259 18.42 14.54 14.29
CA MET A 259 19.13 14.52 13.02
C MET A 259 20.41 15.38 13.06
N GLY A 260 20.37 16.55 13.70
CA GLY A 260 21.55 17.42 13.83
C GLY A 260 22.67 16.87 14.73
N ASN A 261 22.35 15.97 15.66
CA ASN A 261 23.30 15.45 16.65
C ASN A 261 23.97 14.12 16.25
N ILE A 262 23.79 13.64 15.02
CA ILE A 262 24.29 12.32 14.60
C ILE A 262 25.81 12.18 14.70
N GLU A 263 26.57 13.25 14.49
CA GLU A 263 28.04 13.22 14.61
C GLU A 263 28.51 12.96 16.05
N SER A 264 27.66 13.20 17.06
CA SER A 264 27.99 13.03 18.47
C SER A 264 27.80 11.61 18.98
N ASP A 265 27.02 10.77 18.28
CA ASP A 265 26.75 9.39 18.66
C ASP A 265 26.59 8.50 17.41
N PRO A 266 27.55 7.58 17.14
CA PRO A 266 27.47 6.65 16.02
C PRO A 266 26.19 5.80 15.98
N MET A 267 25.58 5.53 17.13
CA MET A 267 24.33 4.76 17.21
C MET A 267 23.11 5.58 16.77
N MET A 268 23.12 6.91 16.94
CA MET A 268 22.08 7.80 16.40
C MET A 268 22.05 7.78 14.85
N GLY A 269 23.16 7.40 14.21
CA GLY A 269 23.22 7.15 12.77
C GLY A 269 22.23 6.07 12.30
N LEU A 270 21.83 5.14 13.17
CA LEU A 270 20.85 4.10 12.84
C LEU A 270 19.43 4.66 12.68
N LEU A 271 19.11 5.80 13.30
CA LEU A 271 17.81 6.47 13.17
C LEU A 271 17.69 7.26 11.86
N LEU A 272 18.81 7.64 11.28
CA LEU A 272 18.87 8.62 10.19
C LEU A 272 18.02 8.23 8.96
N PRO A 273 18.01 6.96 8.48
CA PRO A 273 17.09 6.57 7.41
C PRO A 273 15.62 6.81 7.78
N GLY A 274 15.23 6.51 9.03
CA GLY A 274 13.87 6.75 9.54
C GLY A 274 13.54 8.24 9.62
N LEU A 275 14.47 9.06 10.12
CA LEU A 275 14.30 10.52 10.20
C LEU A 275 14.18 11.16 8.82
N ILE A 276 15.04 10.78 7.86
CA ILE A 276 14.97 11.27 6.48
C ILE A 276 13.65 10.85 5.83
N LYS A 277 13.19 9.61 6.04
CA LYS A 277 11.90 9.13 5.53
C LYS A 277 10.72 9.88 6.15
N PHE A 278 10.74 10.17 7.45
CA PHE A 278 9.71 10.97 8.12
C PHE A 278 9.59 12.34 7.43
N PHE A 279 10.66 13.11 7.39
CA PHE A 279 10.63 14.46 6.80
C PHE A 279 10.38 14.44 5.29
N GLY A 280 10.91 13.44 4.58
CA GLY A 280 10.62 13.22 3.17
C GLY A 280 9.14 12.95 2.89
N SER A 281 8.48 12.19 3.77
CA SER A 281 7.05 11.88 3.67
C SER A 281 6.18 13.11 3.93
N VAL A 282 6.52 13.90 4.95
CA VAL A 282 5.82 15.15 5.23
C VAL A 282 6.10 16.19 4.13
N ALA A 283 7.33 16.27 3.61
CA ALA A 283 7.70 17.17 2.51
C ALA A 283 7.01 16.80 1.19
N PHE A 284 6.61 15.54 0.98
CA PHE A 284 5.80 15.17 -0.18
C PHE A 284 4.41 15.82 -0.15
N LEU A 285 3.81 15.96 1.04
CA LEU A 285 2.49 16.58 1.24
C LEU A 285 2.57 18.10 1.39
N HIS A 286 3.62 18.60 2.06
CA HIS A 286 3.81 20.01 2.42
C HIS A 286 5.22 20.49 2.05
N PRO A 287 5.63 20.42 0.76
CA PRO A 287 7.01 20.67 0.34
C PRO A 287 7.47 22.07 0.70
N LYS A 288 6.65 23.10 0.45
CA LYS A 288 7.03 24.48 0.74
C LYS A 288 7.33 24.68 2.23
N GLU A 289 6.49 24.14 3.11
CA GLU A 289 6.66 24.31 4.55
C GLU A 289 7.92 23.60 5.04
N ILE A 290 8.06 22.32 4.72
CA ILE A 290 9.16 21.50 5.26
C ILE A 290 10.51 21.96 4.73
N MET A 291 10.61 22.21 3.42
CA MET A 291 11.85 22.65 2.78
C MET A 291 12.27 24.07 3.22
N THR A 292 11.34 24.88 3.74
CA THR A 292 11.64 26.20 4.28
C THR A 292 12.02 26.15 5.76
N LYS A 293 11.27 25.42 6.59
CA LYS A 293 11.38 25.42 8.05
C LYS A 293 12.52 24.54 8.57
N TYR A 294 12.69 23.32 8.04
CA TYR A 294 13.62 22.32 8.58
C TYR A 294 14.91 22.23 7.77
N LYS A 295 15.79 23.24 7.94
CA LYS A 295 17.04 23.37 7.15
C LYS A 295 18.03 22.24 7.42
N THR A 296 18.01 21.66 8.61
CA THR A 296 18.91 20.57 9.00
C THR A 296 18.64 19.35 8.13
N PHE A 297 17.36 18.98 7.98
CA PHE A 297 16.91 17.93 7.06
C PHE A 297 17.32 18.22 5.61
N VAL A 298 17.02 19.42 5.12
CA VAL A 298 17.33 19.82 3.74
C VAL A 298 18.83 19.66 3.46
N ASN A 299 19.69 20.25 4.30
CA ASN A 299 21.14 20.21 4.12
C ASN A 299 21.68 18.79 4.13
N MET A 300 21.17 17.92 5.01
CA MET A 300 21.57 16.52 5.07
C MET A 300 21.17 15.72 3.84
N VAL A 301 19.94 15.85 3.36
CA VAL A 301 19.51 15.13 2.15
C VAL A 301 20.39 15.49 0.96
N PHE A 302 20.73 16.77 0.79
CA PHE A 302 21.59 17.20 -0.32
C PHE A 302 23.06 16.80 -0.13
N SER A 303 23.59 16.78 1.10
CA SER A 303 24.97 16.36 1.37
C SER A 303 25.15 14.85 1.19
N TYR A 304 24.14 14.05 1.55
CA TYR A 304 24.19 12.59 1.40
C TYR A 304 24.12 12.08 -0.03
N LEU A 305 23.85 12.93 -1.03
CA LEU A 305 24.02 12.54 -2.44
C LEU A 305 25.46 12.15 -2.80
N GLU A 306 26.44 12.62 -2.02
CA GLU A 306 27.87 12.36 -2.25
C GLU A 306 28.53 11.56 -1.11
N CYS A 307 27.76 11.09 -0.11
CA CYS A 307 28.35 10.38 1.01
C CYS A 307 28.78 8.95 0.64
N GLN A 308 29.80 8.42 1.32
CA GLN A 308 30.34 7.09 1.03
C GLN A 308 29.37 5.96 1.37
N ASP A 309 28.46 6.18 2.32
CA ASP A 309 27.44 5.20 2.68
C ASP A 309 26.39 5.09 1.56
N VAL A 310 26.44 3.96 0.86
CA VAL A 310 25.59 3.63 -0.28
C VAL A 310 24.10 3.57 0.13
N THR A 311 23.80 3.18 1.37
CA THR A 311 22.44 3.11 1.89
C THR A 311 21.89 4.51 2.11
N LEU A 312 22.63 5.37 2.81
CA LEU A 312 22.21 6.75 3.07
C LEU A 312 22.11 7.56 1.77
N ARG A 313 23.04 7.36 0.84
CA ARG A 313 22.98 7.95 -0.50
C ARG A 313 21.72 7.52 -1.24
N GLY A 314 21.39 6.22 -1.21
CA GLY A 314 20.16 5.68 -1.79
C GLY A 314 18.91 6.32 -1.19
N VAL A 315 18.83 6.44 0.15
CA VAL A 315 17.72 7.10 0.84
C VAL A 315 17.59 8.57 0.43
N ALA A 316 18.69 9.32 0.35
CA ALA A 316 18.67 10.71 -0.08
C ALA A 316 18.16 10.88 -1.53
N VAL A 317 18.64 10.03 -2.44
CA VAL A 317 18.20 10.01 -3.86
C VAL A 317 16.71 9.68 -3.96
N GLN A 318 16.22 8.71 -3.19
CA GLN A 318 14.80 8.35 -3.14
C GLN A 318 13.95 9.49 -2.58
N THR A 319 14.39 10.14 -1.50
CA THR A 319 13.67 11.26 -0.87
C THR A 319 13.51 12.43 -1.83
N LEU A 320 14.56 12.84 -2.55
CA LEU A 320 14.44 13.91 -3.55
C LEU A 320 13.51 13.51 -4.70
N GLY A 321 13.65 12.27 -5.20
CA GLY A 321 12.74 11.74 -6.21
C GLY A 321 11.28 11.76 -5.75
N PHE A 322 11.02 11.35 -4.52
CA PHE A 322 9.69 11.28 -3.94
C PHE A 322 9.07 12.68 -3.77
N ILE A 323 9.76 13.63 -3.16
CA ILE A 323 9.29 15.02 -3.01
C ILE A 323 9.01 15.63 -4.39
N GLY A 324 9.94 15.49 -5.33
CA GLY A 324 9.81 16.02 -6.68
C GLY A 324 8.83 15.26 -7.57
N SER A 325 8.10 14.25 -7.07
CA SER A 325 7.09 13.54 -7.85
C SER A 325 5.77 14.30 -8.00
N THR A 326 5.54 15.33 -7.18
CA THR A 326 4.36 16.22 -7.26
C THR A 326 4.68 17.51 -8.00
N ALA A 327 3.68 18.22 -8.51
CA ALA A 327 3.88 19.54 -9.14
C ALA A 327 4.40 20.58 -8.12
N GLU A 328 3.83 20.61 -6.91
CA GLU A 328 4.24 21.55 -5.86
C GLU A 328 5.68 21.29 -5.37
N GLY A 329 6.08 20.02 -5.25
CA GLY A 329 7.45 19.65 -4.90
C GLY A 329 8.46 20.15 -5.94
N LYS A 330 8.13 20.03 -7.24
CA LYS A 330 8.98 20.55 -8.31
C LYS A 330 9.12 22.08 -8.28
N LEU A 331 8.02 22.80 -8.11
CA LEU A 331 8.05 24.27 -7.99
C LEU A 331 8.79 24.73 -6.72
N THR A 332 8.70 23.96 -5.65
CA THR A 332 9.47 24.23 -4.42
C THR A 332 10.96 24.06 -4.68
N PHE A 333 11.34 22.99 -5.36
CA PHE A 333 12.72 22.73 -5.78
C PHE A 333 13.28 23.82 -6.71
N ASP A 334 12.50 24.29 -7.68
CA ASP A 334 12.93 25.37 -8.57
C ASP A 334 13.30 26.65 -7.79
N LYS A 335 12.49 27.00 -6.78
CA LYS A 335 12.72 28.15 -5.89
C LYS A 335 13.95 28.00 -4.99
N MET A 336 14.50 26.79 -4.83
CA MET A 336 15.74 26.57 -4.08
C MET A 336 16.99 26.90 -4.90
N GLY A 337 16.84 27.23 -6.19
CA GLY A 337 17.92 27.69 -7.04
C GLY A 337 18.91 26.58 -7.40
N PRO A 338 20.24 26.87 -7.44
CA PRO A 338 21.22 26.01 -8.11
C PRO A 338 21.49 24.67 -7.43
N VAL A 339 21.05 24.49 -6.18
CA VAL A 339 21.27 23.23 -5.44
C VAL A 339 20.54 22.04 -6.07
N VAL A 340 19.36 22.27 -6.65
CA VAL A 340 18.57 21.19 -7.26
C VAL A 340 19.14 20.76 -8.61
N PRO A 341 19.46 21.65 -9.56
CA PRO A 341 20.19 21.28 -10.77
C PRO A 341 21.46 20.47 -10.48
N ALA A 342 22.27 20.88 -9.49
CA ALA A 342 23.46 20.13 -9.08
C ALA A 342 23.11 18.75 -8.51
N ALA A 343 22.03 18.63 -7.74
CA ALA A 343 21.53 17.34 -7.26
C ALA A 343 21.08 16.42 -8.40
N VAL A 344 20.38 16.94 -9.41
CA VAL A 344 19.97 16.17 -10.60
C VAL A 344 21.19 15.66 -11.36
N GLU A 345 22.24 16.48 -11.52
CA GLU A 345 23.50 16.06 -12.13
C GLU A 345 24.19 14.93 -11.33
N ARG A 346 24.17 15.02 -9.99
CA ARG A 346 24.69 13.97 -9.11
C ARG A 346 23.92 12.67 -9.25
N ILE A 347 22.58 12.72 -9.25
CA ILE A 347 21.73 11.55 -9.51
C ILE A 347 22.03 10.99 -10.91
N GLY A 348 22.25 11.85 -11.90
CA GLY A 348 22.63 11.46 -13.25
C GLY A 348 23.98 10.73 -13.33
N LYS A 349 24.95 11.07 -12.47
CA LYS A 349 26.20 10.28 -12.32
C LYS A 349 25.88 8.87 -11.82
N LEU A 350 25.05 8.73 -10.80
CA LEU A 350 24.65 7.45 -10.22
C LEU A 350 23.91 6.54 -11.20
N VAL A 351 23.20 7.06 -12.19
CA VAL A 351 22.58 6.25 -13.27
C VAL A 351 23.64 5.46 -14.08
N LYS A 352 24.86 5.98 -14.17
CA LYS A 352 25.96 5.44 -14.99
C LYS A 352 26.96 4.62 -14.18
N GLU A 353 27.10 4.90 -12.89
CA GLU A 353 28.13 4.33 -12.03
C GLU A 353 27.64 3.07 -11.30
N PRO A 354 28.46 2.01 -11.15
CA PRO A 354 28.10 0.85 -10.35
C PRO A 354 27.96 1.22 -8.86
N PRO A 355 27.25 0.39 -8.05
CA PRO A 355 26.62 -0.90 -8.40
C PRO A 355 25.24 -0.76 -9.06
N SER A 356 24.76 -1.85 -9.68
CA SER A 356 23.47 -1.89 -10.40
C SER A 356 22.28 -1.45 -9.53
N GLU A 357 22.25 -1.82 -8.26
CA GLU A 357 21.18 -1.43 -7.33
C GLU A 357 21.05 0.10 -7.19
N GLN A 358 22.18 0.81 -7.10
CA GLN A 358 22.18 2.28 -7.02
C GLN A 358 21.74 2.92 -8.32
N ARG A 359 22.11 2.33 -9.46
CA ARG A 359 21.62 2.78 -10.78
C ARG A 359 20.11 2.63 -10.90
N VAL A 360 19.53 1.53 -10.41
CA VAL A 360 18.07 1.32 -10.36
C VAL A 360 17.39 2.39 -9.48
N ILE A 361 17.93 2.64 -8.28
CA ILE A 361 17.43 3.70 -7.39
C ILE A 361 17.46 5.07 -8.09
N ALA A 362 18.59 5.42 -8.72
CA ALA A 362 18.75 6.68 -9.42
C ALA A 362 17.79 6.82 -10.61
N LEU A 363 17.61 5.78 -11.42
CA LEU A 363 16.66 5.77 -12.55
C LEU A 363 15.21 5.95 -12.09
N ASN A 364 14.80 5.26 -11.02
CA ASN A 364 13.46 5.41 -10.46
C ASN A 364 13.24 6.81 -9.88
N SER A 365 14.23 7.38 -9.20
CA SER A 365 14.16 8.78 -8.72
C SER A 365 14.10 9.78 -9.87
N VAL A 366 14.86 9.56 -10.94
CA VAL A 366 14.75 10.35 -12.18
C VAL A 366 13.35 10.28 -12.75
N ALA A 367 12.77 9.09 -12.88
CA ALA A 367 11.40 8.93 -13.37
C ALA A 367 10.40 9.73 -12.51
N ASN A 368 10.55 9.69 -11.19
CA ASN A 368 9.70 10.47 -10.28
C ASN A 368 9.88 11.99 -10.47
N LEU A 369 11.13 12.49 -10.55
CA LEU A 369 11.43 13.90 -10.77
C LEU A 369 10.86 14.43 -12.09
N LEU A 370 10.80 13.59 -13.12
CA LEU A 370 10.32 13.99 -14.44
C LEU A 370 8.82 13.82 -14.61
N LYS A 371 8.14 13.11 -13.71
CA LYS A 371 6.73 12.75 -13.85
C LYS A 371 5.81 13.97 -13.77
N LEU A 372 5.03 14.19 -14.83
CA LEU A 372 3.95 15.16 -14.89
C LEU A 372 2.68 14.51 -15.44
N LYS A 373 1.57 14.66 -14.71
CA LYS A 373 0.24 14.28 -15.22
C LYS A 373 -0.21 15.35 -16.21
N VAL A 374 -1.06 14.98 -17.17
CA VAL A 374 -1.58 15.91 -18.19
C VAL A 374 -2.13 17.22 -17.60
N PRO A 375 -2.89 17.24 -16.48
CA PRO A 375 -3.37 18.49 -15.87
C PRO A 375 -2.26 19.39 -15.31
N ASP A 376 -1.10 18.82 -14.99
CA ASP A 376 0.04 19.52 -14.38
C ASP A 376 1.05 20.00 -15.45
N GLN A 377 0.83 19.72 -16.74
CA GLN A 377 1.75 20.08 -17.83
C GLN A 377 1.64 21.56 -18.22
N THR A 378 2.00 22.45 -17.31
CA THR A 378 2.20 23.88 -17.60
C THR A 378 3.53 24.10 -18.33
N GLU A 379 3.66 25.21 -19.06
CA GLU A 379 4.92 25.56 -19.74
C GLU A 379 6.11 25.61 -18.77
N GLU A 380 5.92 26.17 -17.58
CA GLU A 380 6.91 26.22 -16.52
C GLU A 380 7.40 24.82 -16.10
N LEU A 381 6.47 23.90 -15.80
CA LEU A 381 6.82 22.55 -15.33
C LEU A 381 7.40 21.68 -16.45
N LEU A 382 6.94 21.85 -17.70
CA LEU A 382 7.52 21.19 -18.86
C LEU A 382 8.97 21.63 -19.08
N ASN A 383 9.22 22.94 -19.08
CA ASN A 383 10.58 23.50 -19.21
C ASN A 383 11.49 23.03 -18.07
N LEU A 384 10.97 22.97 -16.85
CA LEU A 384 11.70 22.52 -15.66
C LEU A 384 12.11 21.04 -15.77
N THR A 385 11.17 20.16 -16.10
CA THR A 385 11.43 18.73 -16.24
C THR A 385 12.34 18.42 -17.43
N GLU A 386 12.19 19.11 -18.55
CA GLU A 386 13.10 19.00 -19.70
C GLU A 386 14.53 19.42 -19.30
N SER A 387 14.68 20.55 -18.61
CA SER A 387 15.97 21.04 -18.09
C SER A 387 16.64 20.01 -17.19
N TRP A 388 15.88 19.38 -16.28
CA TRP A 388 16.41 18.32 -15.42
C TRP A 388 16.81 17.07 -16.22
N PHE A 389 16.01 16.64 -17.19
CA PHE A 389 16.36 15.48 -18.02
C PHE A 389 17.68 15.69 -18.76
N ARG A 390 17.89 16.88 -19.33
CA ARG A 390 19.12 17.26 -20.03
C ARG A 390 20.36 17.31 -19.12
N ARG A 391 20.17 17.42 -17.79
CA ARG A 391 21.27 17.44 -16.80
C ARG A 391 21.72 16.06 -16.34
N ILE A 392 20.91 15.02 -16.54
CA ILE A 392 21.25 13.64 -16.13
C ILE A 392 22.53 13.17 -16.83
N ALA A 393 22.66 13.49 -18.11
CA ALA A 393 23.86 13.21 -18.91
C ALA A 393 23.93 14.15 -20.11
N PRO A 394 25.12 14.34 -20.72
CA PRO A 394 25.24 15.11 -21.97
C PRO A 394 24.38 14.57 -23.12
N LYS A 395 24.13 13.26 -23.14
CA LYS A 395 23.28 12.56 -24.11
C LYS A 395 22.34 11.58 -23.41
N PRO A 396 21.26 12.07 -22.76
CA PRO A 396 20.45 11.24 -21.87
C PRO A 396 19.71 10.13 -22.62
N MET A 397 19.24 10.37 -23.86
CA MET A 397 18.61 9.35 -24.70
C MET A 397 19.56 8.18 -25.01
N GLU A 398 20.81 8.46 -25.38
CA GLU A 398 21.83 7.45 -25.69
C GLU A 398 22.18 6.62 -24.44
N VAL A 399 22.33 7.30 -23.29
CA VAL A 399 22.58 6.62 -22.00
C VAL A 399 21.43 5.67 -21.66
N LEU A 400 20.19 6.12 -21.71
CA LEU A 400 19.03 5.28 -21.40
C LEU A 400 18.89 4.12 -22.39
N HIS A 401 19.13 4.36 -23.68
CA HIS A 401 19.03 3.31 -24.70
C HIS A 401 20.06 2.22 -24.43
N ASN A 402 21.31 2.60 -24.15
CA ASN A 402 22.36 1.66 -23.77
C ASN A 402 22.01 0.85 -22.52
N ILE A 403 21.29 1.43 -21.55
CA ILE A 403 20.81 0.70 -20.36
C ILE A 403 19.73 -0.31 -20.74
N THR A 404 18.80 0.04 -21.64
CA THR A 404 17.75 -0.88 -22.09
C THR A 404 18.29 -2.10 -22.85
N LEU A 405 19.51 -2.01 -23.41
CA LEU A 405 20.17 -3.13 -24.08
C LEU A 405 20.92 -4.07 -23.12
N GLN A 406 21.06 -3.70 -21.84
CA GLN A 406 21.78 -4.53 -20.87
C GLN A 406 20.96 -5.78 -20.49
N PRO A 407 21.63 -6.90 -20.16
CA PRO A 407 20.97 -8.16 -19.80
C PRO A 407 20.39 -8.16 -18.37
N PHE A 408 20.28 -7.00 -17.71
CA PHE A 408 19.79 -6.86 -16.34
C PHE A 408 18.36 -6.35 -16.34
N THR A 409 17.39 -7.23 -16.05
CA THR A 409 15.95 -6.93 -16.14
C THR A 409 15.55 -5.72 -15.29
N GLU A 410 16.05 -5.59 -14.07
CA GLU A 410 15.71 -4.47 -13.17
C GLU A 410 16.18 -3.12 -13.71
N LEU A 411 17.42 -3.03 -14.20
CA LEU A 411 17.97 -1.82 -14.82
C LEU A 411 17.22 -1.44 -16.08
N LYS A 412 16.96 -2.42 -16.93
CA LYS A 412 16.18 -2.25 -18.14
C LYS A 412 14.79 -1.70 -17.81
N THR A 413 14.10 -2.30 -16.85
CA THR A 413 12.74 -1.90 -16.43
C THR A 413 12.74 -0.48 -15.88
N ALA A 414 13.73 -0.13 -15.05
CA ALA A 414 13.87 1.23 -14.54
C ALA A 414 14.13 2.26 -15.66
N ALA A 415 14.95 1.93 -16.66
CA ALA A 415 15.19 2.79 -17.81
C ALA A 415 13.94 2.94 -18.72
N LEU A 416 13.20 1.85 -18.96
CA LEU A 416 11.93 1.88 -19.68
C LEU A 416 10.90 2.74 -18.93
N ASN A 417 10.86 2.70 -17.60
CA ASN A 417 9.99 3.57 -16.80
C ASN A 417 10.32 5.06 -16.97
N VAL A 418 11.61 5.42 -17.07
CA VAL A 418 12.00 6.81 -17.42
C VAL A 418 11.45 7.18 -18.80
N TYR A 419 11.55 6.30 -19.80
CA TYR A 419 10.95 6.55 -21.10
C TYR A 419 9.43 6.70 -21.03
N THR A 420 8.72 5.89 -20.26
CA THR A 420 7.26 6.02 -20.08
C THR A 420 6.89 7.40 -19.57
N VAL A 421 7.61 7.89 -18.55
CA VAL A 421 7.36 9.24 -17.99
C VAL A 421 7.66 10.35 -19.01
N VAL A 422 8.74 10.21 -19.78
CA VAL A 422 9.12 11.17 -20.83
C VAL A 422 8.14 11.14 -22.01
N ALA A 423 7.62 9.95 -22.36
CA ALA A 423 6.63 9.75 -23.42
C ALA A 423 5.32 10.52 -23.18
N ALA A 424 4.95 10.72 -21.92
CA ALA A 424 3.73 11.44 -21.55
C ALA A 424 3.81 12.95 -21.86
N GLN A 425 4.98 13.48 -22.22
CA GLN A 425 5.25 14.92 -22.29
C GLN A 425 5.69 15.34 -23.70
N PRO A 426 5.25 16.53 -24.20
CA PRO A 426 5.56 16.98 -25.55
C PRO A 426 7.06 17.07 -25.86
N TRP A 427 7.86 17.66 -24.96
CA TRP A 427 9.31 17.78 -25.14
C TRP A 427 9.98 16.40 -25.27
N GLY A 428 9.50 15.42 -24.51
CA GLY A 428 9.98 14.04 -24.55
C GLY A 428 9.63 13.33 -25.85
N GLN A 429 8.42 13.55 -26.35
CA GLN A 429 7.97 13.04 -27.65
C GLN A 429 8.82 13.59 -28.81
N HIS A 430 9.17 14.88 -28.77
CA HIS A 430 10.11 15.46 -29.72
C HIS A 430 11.47 14.76 -29.67
N MET A 431 12.02 14.56 -28.46
CA MET A 431 13.29 13.85 -28.31
C MET A 431 13.24 12.41 -28.84
N PHE A 432 12.12 11.71 -28.68
CA PHE A 432 11.93 10.36 -29.23
C PHE A 432 11.89 10.35 -30.75
N LYS A 433 11.18 11.30 -31.36
CA LYS A 433 11.10 11.45 -32.82
C LYS A 433 12.46 11.81 -33.44
N GLU A 434 13.24 12.62 -32.75
CA GLU A 434 14.55 13.10 -33.22
C GLU A 434 15.68 12.09 -32.97
N HIS A 435 15.53 11.15 -32.03
CA HIS A 435 16.55 10.15 -31.74
C HIS A 435 16.57 9.03 -32.81
N PRO A 436 17.66 8.87 -33.57
CA PRO A 436 17.71 7.91 -34.67
C PRO A 436 17.46 6.47 -34.21
N GLY A 437 16.55 5.77 -34.90
CA GLY A 437 16.25 4.36 -34.64
C GLY A 437 15.35 4.09 -33.44
N PHE A 438 15.02 5.11 -32.63
CA PHE A 438 14.22 4.92 -31.42
C PHE A 438 12.77 4.53 -31.73
N THR A 439 12.20 5.14 -32.77
CA THR A 439 10.83 4.86 -33.22
C THR A 439 10.68 3.43 -33.76
N GLU A 440 11.69 2.94 -34.47
CA GLU A 440 11.77 1.57 -34.96
C GLU A 440 11.95 0.60 -33.80
N TYR A 441 12.90 0.91 -32.91
CA TYR A 441 13.12 0.17 -31.67
C TYR A 441 11.81 0.01 -30.90
N LEU A 442 11.05 1.09 -30.68
CA LEU A 442 9.82 1.06 -29.89
C LEU A 442 8.76 0.11 -30.47
N LEU A 443 8.58 0.11 -31.80
CA LEU A 443 7.57 -0.71 -32.48
C LEU A 443 8.01 -2.16 -32.74
N ASP A 444 9.31 -2.45 -32.66
CA ASP A 444 9.83 -3.79 -32.87
C ASP A 444 9.73 -4.65 -31.60
N ARG A 445 8.80 -5.61 -31.59
CA ARG A 445 8.61 -6.52 -30.44
C ARG A 445 9.78 -7.48 -30.22
N SER A 446 10.60 -7.73 -31.24
CA SER A 446 11.70 -8.69 -31.16
C SER A 446 12.88 -8.20 -30.31
N THR A 447 12.96 -6.89 -30.05
CA THR A 447 14.03 -6.33 -29.22
C THR A 447 13.89 -6.66 -27.74
N GLU A 448 12.74 -7.23 -27.32
CA GLU A 448 12.50 -7.65 -25.94
C GLU A 448 12.06 -9.11 -25.86
N THR A 449 12.80 -9.87 -25.04
CA THR A 449 12.57 -11.31 -24.85
C THR A 449 11.92 -11.62 -23.50
N THR A 450 12.08 -10.75 -22.50
CA THR A 450 11.50 -10.92 -21.17
C THR A 450 10.09 -10.35 -21.07
N LYS A 451 9.32 -10.83 -20.11
CA LYS A 451 7.97 -10.35 -19.83
C LYS A 451 7.99 -8.86 -19.46
N GLU A 452 8.88 -8.51 -18.53
CA GLU A 452 9.03 -7.17 -17.97
C GLU A 452 9.47 -6.16 -19.04
N GLY A 453 10.36 -6.56 -19.95
CA GLY A 453 10.77 -5.72 -21.08
C GLY A 453 9.63 -5.45 -22.06
N LYS A 454 8.85 -6.49 -22.41
CA LYS A 454 7.68 -6.37 -23.28
C LYS A 454 6.59 -5.49 -22.66
N ASP A 455 6.27 -5.71 -21.39
CA ASP A 455 5.30 -4.92 -20.65
C ASP A 455 5.75 -3.45 -20.54
N GLY A 456 7.04 -3.21 -20.23
CA GLY A 456 7.61 -1.86 -20.16
C GLY A 456 7.55 -1.10 -21.50
N LYS A 457 7.95 -1.74 -22.61
CA LYS A 457 7.82 -1.12 -23.95
C LYS A 457 6.38 -0.87 -24.34
N PHE A 458 5.48 -1.78 -24.00
CA PHE A 458 4.05 -1.60 -24.27
C PHE A 458 3.50 -0.40 -23.49
N GLU A 459 3.91 -0.18 -22.24
CA GLU A 459 3.47 0.99 -21.47
C GLU A 459 3.93 2.31 -22.09
N ILE A 460 5.13 2.36 -22.69
CA ILE A 460 5.60 3.52 -23.47
C ILE A 460 4.65 3.77 -24.66
N VAL A 461 4.34 2.72 -25.44
CA VAL A 461 3.44 2.84 -26.60
C VAL A 461 2.04 3.29 -26.17
N LYS A 462 1.49 2.67 -25.12
CA LYS A 462 0.20 3.05 -24.55
C LYS A 462 0.19 4.51 -24.11
N THR A 463 1.23 4.96 -23.41
CA THR A 463 1.38 6.35 -22.98
C THR A 463 1.39 7.32 -24.17
N LEU A 464 2.08 6.98 -25.25
CA LEU A 464 2.05 7.79 -26.48
C LEU A 464 0.66 7.81 -27.14
N VAL A 465 -0.04 6.68 -27.17
CA VAL A 465 -1.39 6.58 -27.75
C VAL A 465 -2.42 7.38 -26.95
N GLU A 466 -2.27 7.42 -25.62
CA GLU A 466 -3.14 8.16 -24.70
C GLU A 466 -2.79 9.65 -24.61
N SER A 467 -1.61 10.05 -25.08
CA SER A 467 -1.16 11.45 -25.01
C SER A 467 -1.88 12.35 -26.03
N PRO A 468 -2.34 13.55 -25.62
CA PRO A 468 -3.04 14.47 -26.51
C PRO A 468 -2.14 15.08 -27.61
N THR A 469 -0.81 15.10 -27.42
CA THR A 469 0.13 15.77 -28.34
C THR A 469 0.82 14.82 -29.32
N ALA A 470 0.69 13.50 -29.12
CA ALA A 470 1.47 12.53 -29.89
C ALA A 470 1.13 12.53 -31.39
N VAL A 471 -0.15 12.72 -31.75
CA VAL A 471 -0.58 12.77 -33.16
C VAL A 471 0.07 13.94 -33.90
N GLU A 472 0.09 15.10 -33.27
CA GLU A 472 0.67 16.32 -33.82
C GLU A 472 2.18 16.18 -33.98
N ILE A 473 2.87 15.64 -32.96
CA ILE A 473 4.32 15.53 -32.94
C ILE A 473 4.82 14.45 -33.89
N PHE A 474 4.29 13.22 -33.82
CA PHE A 474 4.76 12.11 -34.64
C PHE A 474 4.14 12.06 -36.03
N GLY A 475 2.99 12.71 -36.24
CA GLY A 475 2.20 12.65 -37.46
C GLY A 475 1.31 11.42 -37.54
N GLN A 476 0.23 11.55 -38.33
CA GLN A 476 -0.81 10.52 -38.49
C GLN A 476 -0.28 9.13 -38.88
N PRO A 477 0.65 8.97 -39.86
CA PRO A 477 1.09 7.64 -40.28
C PRO A 477 1.77 6.85 -39.16
N TYR A 478 2.62 7.51 -38.37
CA TYR A 478 3.31 6.86 -37.25
C TYR A 478 2.34 6.57 -36.10
N PHE A 479 1.45 7.52 -35.80
CA PHE A 479 0.45 7.34 -34.74
C PHE A 479 -0.50 6.16 -35.00
N LEU A 480 -0.88 5.91 -36.26
CA LEU A 480 -1.66 4.72 -36.62
C LEU A 480 -0.92 3.41 -36.32
N ARG A 481 0.40 3.37 -36.49
CA ARG A 481 1.23 2.21 -36.13
C ARG A 481 1.27 2.00 -34.62
N LEU A 482 1.43 3.07 -33.83
CA LEU A 482 1.34 3.01 -32.37
C LEU A 482 -0.03 2.48 -31.91
N ARG A 483 -1.14 2.97 -32.48
CA ARG A 483 -2.50 2.47 -32.18
C ARG A 483 -2.66 1.00 -32.52
N THR A 484 -2.07 0.55 -33.63
CA THR A 484 -2.12 -0.86 -34.03
C THR A 484 -1.36 -1.73 -33.03
N TYR A 485 -0.14 -1.31 -32.67
CA TYR A 485 0.66 -1.99 -31.65
C TYR A 485 -0.08 -2.09 -30.31
N HIS A 486 -0.69 -0.98 -29.87
CA HIS A 486 -1.46 -0.93 -28.63
C HIS A 486 -2.67 -1.88 -28.64
N LYS A 487 -3.41 -1.94 -29.76
CA LYS A 487 -4.56 -2.86 -29.92
C LYS A 487 -4.16 -4.34 -29.92
N GLU A 488 -3.03 -4.67 -30.54
CA GLU A 488 -2.52 -6.04 -30.64
C GLU A 488 -1.95 -6.56 -29.30
N GLY A 489 -1.48 -5.65 -28.45
CA GLY A 489 -0.92 -5.98 -27.15
C GLY A 489 0.59 -6.28 -27.14
N PRO A 490 1.18 -6.47 -25.95
CA PRO A 490 2.63 -6.66 -25.76
C PRO A 490 3.18 -7.98 -26.32
N TYR A 491 2.34 -9.03 -26.38
CA TYR A 491 2.76 -10.40 -26.73
C TYR A 491 2.37 -10.84 -28.14
N TYR A 492 1.89 -9.91 -28.97
CA TYR A 492 1.49 -10.24 -30.33
C TYR A 492 2.68 -10.75 -31.16
N VAL A 493 2.49 -11.89 -31.82
CA VAL A 493 3.44 -12.48 -32.77
C VAL A 493 2.73 -12.55 -34.12
N ARG A 494 3.34 -11.93 -35.14
CA ARG A 494 2.84 -12.01 -36.50
C ARG A 494 3.10 -13.43 -37.02
N THR A 495 2.04 -14.16 -37.36
CA THR A 495 2.17 -15.44 -38.06
C THR A 495 2.62 -15.18 -39.49
N GLU A 496 3.90 -15.42 -39.78
CA GLU A 496 4.38 -15.53 -41.15
C GLU A 496 3.92 -16.87 -41.72
N SER A 497 3.12 -16.82 -42.79
CA SER A 497 2.79 -18.01 -43.58
C SER A 497 4.04 -18.40 -44.37
N SER A 498 4.80 -19.40 -43.91
CA SER A 498 5.88 -19.95 -44.72
C SER A 498 5.26 -20.69 -45.91
N VAL A 499 5.18 -20.03 -47.07
CA VAL A 499 4.85 -20.68 -48.34
C VAL A 499 6.04 -21.57 -48.68
N ALA A 500 5.90 -22.87 -48.44
CA ALA A 500 6.80 -23.86 -49.01
C ALA A 500 6.57 -23.85 -50.52
N SER A 501 7.46 -23.22 -51.27
CA SER A 501 7.57 -23.44 -52.71
C SER A 501 8.08 -24.87 -52.91
N GLU A 502 7.16 -25.81 -53.11
CA GLU A 502 7.46 -27.09 -53.74
C GLU A 502 8.03 -26.81 -55.13
N GLY A 503 9.19 -27.41 -55.42
CA GLY A 503 9.87 -27.29 -56.70
C GLY A 503 9.09 -28.01 -57.79
N ASP A 504 8.89 -27.34 -58.91
CA ASP A 504 8.45 -27.98 -60.15
C ASP A 504 9.64 -28.71 -60.80
N ASN A 505 9.37 -29.97 -61.16
CA ASN A 505 10.23 -30.89 -61.90
C ASN A 505 10.65 -30.39 -63.29
#